data_AF-A0A9Q3DH78-F1
#
_entry.id   AF-A0A9Q3DH78-F1
#
_cell.length_a   1.000
_cell.length_b   1.000
_cell.length_c   1.000
_cell.angle_alpha   90.00
_cell.angle_beta   90.00
_cell.angle_gamma   90.00
#
_symmetry.space_group_name_H-M   'P 1'
#
loop_
_entity.id
_entity.type
_entity.pdbx_description
1 polymer ?
#
loop_
_entity_poly.entity_id
_entity_poly.type
_entity_poly.pdbx_seq_one_letter_code
_entity_poly.pdbx_strand_id
1 'polypeptide(L)'
;MIKIQEPRRPWEIVHMDWVTGLPPGGDRSYNACLVIVERFSKTSIFLPCHKDELAYKKSIHASTNQTPAVLEEGCNPRSTQDSLRKDLFELNPIAASFKGMLYKASKHAVKCMEDSISYAKEKWDKLHATPDLKVGDLVLVSTTNFNNIKVCKNLKYSFSGPFVIKALHGENAV
;
A
#
# COMPACT_ATOMS: atom_id res chain seq x y z
N MET A 1 4.86 -18.09 11.19
CA MET A 1 5.55 -17.45 10.05
C MET A 1 5.24 -18.23 8.79
N ILE A 2 4.55 -17.63 7.81
CA ILE A 2 4.32 -18.27 6.51
C ILE A 2 5.67 -18.30 5.78
N LYS A 3 6.23 -19.49 5.56
CA LYS A 3 7.40 -19.65 4.69
C LYS A 3 6.95 -19.36 3.27
N ILE A 4 7.50 -18.31 2.66
CA ILE A 4 7.23 -18.00 1.26
C ILE A 4 7.92 -19.09 0.43
N GLN A 5 7.14 -19.86 -0.33
CA GLN A 5 7.68 -20.95 -1.14
C GLN A 5 8.69 -20.43 -2.17
N GLU A 6 9.77 -21.19 -2.38
CA GLU A 6 10.77 -20.87 -3.40
C GLU A 6 10.19 -21.16 -4.80
N PRO A 7 10.39 -20.25 -5.77
CA PRO A 7 9.91 -20.44 -7.13
C PRO A 7 10.64 -21.63 -7.77
N ARG A 8 9.93 -22.40 -8.60
CA ARG A 8 10.44 -23.58 -9.30
C ARG A 8 10.83 -23.29 -10.75
N ARG A 9 10.28 -22.23 -11.34
CA ARG A 9 10.56 -21.82 -12.72
C ARG A 9 10.77 -20.31 -12.84
N PRO A 10 11.48 -19.85 -13.90
CA PRO A 10 11.61 -18.44 -14.15
C PRO A 10 10.28 -17.71 -14.27
N TRP A 11 10.23 -16.47 -13.79
CA TRP A 11 9.06 -15.58 -13.84
C TRP A 11 7.82 -16.04 -13.07
N GLU A 12 7.92 -17.09 -12.24
CA GLU A 12 6.80 -17.58 -11.44
C GLU A 12 6.47 -16.65 -10.26
N ILE A 13 7.50 -16.09 -9.64
CA ILE A 13 7.38 -15.14 -8.53
C ILE A 13 8.30 -13.96 -8.85
N VAL A 14 7.71 -12.76 -8.86
CA VAL A 14 8.42 -11.50 -9.02
C VAL A 14 8.27 -10.64 -7.78
N HIS A 15 9.33 -9.92 -7.42
CA HIS A 15 9.28 -8.81 -6.46
C HIS A 15 9.26 -7.52 -7.24
N MET A 16 8.41 -6.59 -6.84
CA MET A 16 8.31 -5.27 -7.47
C MET A 16 8.50 -4.20 -6.40
N ASP A 17 9.31 -3.20 -6.70
CA ASP A 17 9.53 -2.05 -5.83
C ASP A 17 9.79 -0.78 -6.65
N TRP A 18 9.54 0.38 -6.05
CA TRP A 18 9.74 1.68 -6.68
C TRP A 18 10.89 2.42 -6.03
N VAL A 19 11.91 2.75 -6.82
CA VAL A 19 12.96 3.70 -6.42
C VAL A 19 12.51 5.09 -6.86
N THR A 20 12.22 5.96 -5.89
CA THR A 20 11.74 7.34 -6.14
C THR A 20 12.74 8.37 -5.63
N GLY A 21 12.60 9.63 -6.07
CA GLY A 21 13.48 10.72 -5.63
C GLY A 21 14.82 10.76 -6.34
N LEU A 22 14.91 10.17 -7.53
CA LEU A 22 16.11 10.25 -8.36
C LEU A 22 16.19 11.62 -9.04
N PRO A 23 17.40 12.18 -9.24
CA PRO A 23 17.56 13.37 -10.06
C PRO A 23 17.02 13.08 -11.48
N PRO A 24 16.33 14.05 -12.14
CA PRO A 24 15.82 13.86 -13.48
C PRO A 24 16.92 13.44 -14.46
N GLY A 25 16.71 12.33 -15.18
CA GLY A 25 17.72 11.74 -16.05
C GLY A 25 17.20 11.15 -17.37
N GLY A 26 18.09 11.11 -18.37
CA GLY A 26 17.82 10.62 -19.72
C GLY A 26 16.97 11.57 -20.58
N ASP A 27 16.69 11.17 -21.82
CA ASP A 27 16.01 12.02 -22.82
C ASP A 27 14.58 12.44 -22.44
N ARG A 28 13.96 11.69 -21.51
CA ARG A 28 12.58 11.93 -21.02
C ARG A 28 12.53 12.42 -19.57
N SER A 29 13.68 12.79 -18.99
CA SER A 29 13.79 13.35 -17.63
C SER A 29 13.06 12.52 -16.56
N TYR A 30 13.28 11.20 -16.57
CA TYR A 30 12.68 10.31 -15.58
C TYR A 30 13.26 10.57 -14.18
N ASN A 31 12.42 10.53 -13.15
CA ASN A 31 12.77 10.81 -11.76
C ASN A 31 12.43 9.64 -10.80
N ALA A 32 11.99 8.51 -11.34
CA ALA A 32 11.73 7.27 -10.63
C ALA A 32 12.07 6.05 -11.49
N CYS A 33 12.20 4.89 -10.85
CA CYS A 33 12.41 3.62 -11.52
C CYS A 33 11.58 2.51 -10.85
N LEU A 34 10.78 1.79 -11.63
CA LEU A 34 10.15 0.54 -11.20
C LEU A 34 11.17 -0.58 -11.38
N VAL A 35 11.44 -1.29 -10.28
CA VAL A 35 12.37 -2.42 -10.24
C VAL A 35 11.56 -3.69 -10.13
N ILE A 36 11.67 -4.55 -11.14
CA ILE A 36 11.03 -5.88 -11.15
C ILE A 36 12.14 -6.91 -11.04
N VAL A 37 12.14 -7.68 -9.96
CA VAL A 37 13.14 -8.73 -9.71
C VAL A 37 12.49 -10.10 -9.81
N GLU A 38 12.96 -10.90 -10.75
CA GLU A 38 12.60 -12.30 -10.88
C GLU A 38 13.24 -13.11 -9.75
N ARG A 39 12.44 -13.80 -8.94
CA ARG A 39 12.94 -14.35 -7.67
C ARG A 39 13.77 -15.64 -7.83
N PHE A 40 13.59 -16.37 -8.94
CA PHE A 40 14.32 -17.60 -9.26
C PHE A 40 15.74 -17.28 -9.76
N SER A 41 15.86 -16.54 -10.86
CA SER A 41 17.16 -16.21 -11.45
C SER A 41 17.86 -14.98 -10.84
N LYS A 42 17.15 -14.18 -10.02
CA LYS A 42 17.58 -12.84 -9.55
C LYS A 42 17.80 -11.82 -10.66
N THR A 43 17.31 -12.09 -11.87
CA THR A 43 17.34 -11.08 -12.94
C THR A 43 16.42 -9.92 -12.59
N SER A 44 16.85 -8.71 -12.94
CA SER A 44 16.09 -7.48 -12.69
C SER A 44 15.81 -6.74 -13.98
N ILE A 45 14.59 -6.22 -14.10
CA ILE A 45 14.17 -5.31 -15.14
C ILE A 45 13.96 -3.95 -14.48
N PHE A 46 14.61 -2.93 -15.03
CA PHE A 46 14.47 -1.54 -14.62
C PHE A 46 13.64 -0.80 -15.65
N LEU A 47 12.48 -0.30 -15.22
CA LEU A 47 11.59 0.51 -16.05
C LEU A 47 11.65 1.95 -15.57
N PRO A 48 12.29 2.86 -16.33
CA PRO A 48 12.33 4.26 -15.96
C PRO A 48 10.92 4.86 -16.07
N CYS A 49 10.56 5.67 -15.08
CA CYS A 49 9.22 6.20 -14.93
C CYS A 49 9.25 7.57 -14.23
N HIS A 50 8.10 8.23 -14.24
CA HIS A 50 7.90 9.47 -13.50
C HIS A 50 7.22 9.15 -12.18
N LYS A 51 7.71 9.73 -11.09
CA LYS A 51 6.96 9.80 -9.83
C LYS A 51 5.68 10.58 -10.12
N ASP A 52 4.54 9.91 -10.00
CA ASP A 52 3.25 10.51 -10.27
C ASP A 52 2.82 11.37 -9.07
N GLU A 53 3.42 12.55 -8.93
CA GLU A 53 3.10 13.51 -7.86
C GLU A 53 1.61 13.84 -7.83
N LEU A 54 0.94 13.77 -8.97
CA LEU A 54 -0.48 14.07 -9.11
C LEU A 54 -1.36 13.16 -8.25
N ALA A 55 -1.05 11.87 -8.17
CA ALA A 55 -1.83 10.91 -7.39
C ALA A 55 -1.74 11.23 -5.89
N TYR A 56 -0.52 11.52 -5.42
CA TYR A 56 -0.28 11.93 -4.04
C TYR A 56 -0.95 13.28 -3.72
N LYS A 57 -0.71 14.30 -4.57
CA LYS A 57 -1.28 15.65 -4.44
C LYS A 57 -2.81 15.67 -4.42
N LYS A 58 -3.47 14.69 -5.06
CA LYS A 58 -4.93 14.53 -5.10
C LYS A 58 -5.50 13.56 -4.06
N SER A 59 -4.66 12.79 -3.38
CA SER A 59 -5.13 11.86 -2.35
C SER A 59 -5.49 12.62 -1.08
N ILE A 60 -6.62 12.28 -0.46
CA ILE A 60 -7.04 12.89 0.80
C ILE A 60 -6.19 12.30 1.93
N HIS A 61 -5.56 13.17 2.72
CA HIS A 61 -4.81 12.74 3.89
C HIS A 61 -5.72 12.55 5.10
N ALA A 62 -5.56 11.43 5.81
CA ALA A 62 -6.39 11.07 6.96
C ALA A 62 -6.34 12.07 8.12
N SER A 63 -5.23 12.78 8.31
CA SER A 63 -5.06 13.77 9.38
C SER A 63 -5.77 15.09 9.09
N THR A 64 -5.86 15.51 7.82
CA THR A 64 -6.37 16.83 7.42
C THR A 64 -7.72 16.76 6.73
N ASN A 65 -8.16 15.57 6.30
CA ASN A 65 -9.33 15.35 5.44
C ASN A 65 -9.35 16.21 4.18
N GLN A 66 -8.18 16.70 3.76
CA GLN A 66 -7.98 17.51 2.56
C GLN A 66 -6.81 16.95 1.77
N THR A 67 -6.77 17.27 0.48
CA THR A 67 -5.66 16.89 -0.40
C THR A 67 -4.49 17.86 -0.18
N PRO A 68 -3.23 17.40 -0.30
CA PRO A 68 -2.07 18.27 -0.15
C PRO A 68 -2.11 19.47 -1.11
N ALA A 69 -2.59 19.27 -2.35
CA ALA A 69 -2.71 20.37 -3.31
C ALA A 69 -3.71 21.45 -2.88
N VAL A 70 -4.80 21.09 -2.19
CA VAL A 70 -5.74 22.08 -1.66
C VAL A 70 -5.12 22.84 -0.49
N LEU A 71 -4.32 22.19 0.34
CA LEU A 71 -3.66 22.82 1.49
C LEU A 71 -2.53 23.78 1.06
N GLU A 72 -1.75 23.41 0.03
CA GLU A 72 -0.61 24.21 -0.44
C GLU A 72 -1.00 25.26 -1.48
N GLU A 73 -1.79 24.86 -2.48
CA GLU A 73 -2.09 25.64 -3.69
C GLU A 73 -3.55 26.13 -3.73
N GLY A 74 -4.37 25.77 -2.73
CA GLY A 74 -5.79 26.14 -2.66
C GLY A 74 -6.68 25.43 -3.67
N CYS A 75 -6.13 24.57 -4.53
CA CYS A 75 -6.89 23.88 -5.57
C CYS A 75 -6.24 22.56 -5.99
N ASN A 76 -7.05 21.62 -6.51
CA ASN A 76 -6.52 20.38 -7.07
C ASN A 76 -6.11 20.58 -8.54
N PRO A 77 -4.97 20.04 -8.98
CA PRO A 77 -4.54 20.15 -10.37
C PRO A 77 -5.54 19.44 -11.29
N ARG A 78 -5.93 20.05 -12.41
CA ARG A 78 -6.90 19.43 -13.33
C ARG A 78 -6.29 18.17 -13.96
N SER A 79 -7.00 17.05 -13.92
CA SER A 79 -6.63 15.87 -14.72
C SER A 79 -7.14 15.98 -16.15
N THR A 80 -6.62 15.12 -17.03
CA THR A 80 -7.15 14.91 -18.38
C THR A 80 -8.63 14.53 -18.36
N GLN A 81 -9.07 13.75 -17.35
CA GLN A 81 -10.48 13.39 -17.17
C GLN A 81 -11.34 14.62 -16.81
N ASP A 82 -10.84 15.52 -15.98
CA ASP A 82 -11.53 16.77 -15.59
C ASP A 82 -11.64 17.77 -16.75
N SER A 83 -10.74 17.65 -17.73
CA SER A 83 -10.65 18.55 -18.89
C SER A 83 -11.59 18.17 -20.04
N LEU A 84 -12.23 16.99 -19.97
CA LEU A 84 -13.22 16.58 -20.96
C LEU A 84 -14.49 17.41 -20.81
N ARG A 85 -14.84 18.21 -21.84
CA ARG A 85 -16.10 18.94 -21.88
C ARG A 85 -17.27 17.96 -21.82
N LYS A 86 -18.10 18.10 -20.80
CA LYS A 86 -19.33 17.30 -20.62
C LYS A 86 -20.43 17.70 -21.62
N ASP A 87 -20.34 18.92 -22.14
CA ASP A 87 -21.37 19.57 -22.96
C ASP A 87 -21.15 19.40 -24.47
N LEU A 88 -20.41 18.37 -24.89
CA LEU A 88 -20.22 18.07 -26.32
C LEU A 88 -21.46 17.34 -26.85
N PHE A 89 -22.25 18.03 -27.68
CA PHE A 89 -23.54 17.53 -28.19
C PHE A 89 -23.43 16.50 -29.34
N GLU A 90 -22.24 16.21 -29.85
CA GLU A 90 -22.03 15.12 -30.83
C GLU A 90 -20.76 14.36 -30.49
N LEU A 91 -20.88 13.24 -29.78
CA LEU A 91 -19.82 12.23 -29.74
C LEU A 91 -19.92 11.37 -31.00
N ASN A 92 -18.79 11.19 -31.68
CA ASN A 92 -18.65 10.16 -32.70
C ASN A 92 -19.18 8.80 -32.14
N PRO A 93 -19.99 8.04 -32.89
CA PRO A 93 -20.59 6.80 -32.41
C PRO A 93 -19.56 5.78 -31.89
N ILE A 94 -18.35 5.76 -32.46
CA ILE A 94 -17.25 4.92 -31.99
C ILE A 94 -16.76 5.37 -30.60
N ALA A 95 -16.63 6.68 -30.39
CA ALA A 95 -16.24 7.24 -29.10
C ALA A 95 -17.30 7.00 -28.03
N ALA A 96 -18.58 7.05 -28.39
CA ALA A 96 -19.68 6.72 -27.49
C ALA A 96 -19.66 5.25 -27.04
N SER A 97 -19.46 4.31 -28.00
CA SER A 97 -19.30 2.89 -27.70
C SER A 97 -18.10 2.62 -26.79
N PHE A 98 -16.95 3.22 -27.13
CA PHE A 98 -15.72 3.07 -26.35
C PHE A 98 -15.84 3.65 -24.93
N LYS A 99 -16.48 4.81 -24.76
CA LYS A 99 -16.78 5.39 -23.44
C LYS A 99 -17.61 4.44 -22.58
N GLY A 100 -18.63 3.80 -23.16
CA GLY A 100 -19.45 2.82 -22.45
C GLY A 100 -18.65 1.61 -21.99
N MET A 101 -17.77 1.10 -22.85
CA MET A 101 -16.86 0.00 -22.52
C MET A 101 -15.89 0.38 -21.38
N LEU A 102 -15.23 1.55 -21.49
CA LEU A 102 -14.32 2.04 -20.47
C LEU A 102 -15.00 2.23 -19.11
N TYR A 103 -16.21 2.81 -19.10
CA TYR A 103 -16.96 3.01 -17.86
C TYR A 103 -17.30 1.69 -17.18
N LYS A 104 -17.73 0.67 -17.96
CA LYS A 104 -18.00 -0.68 -17.44
C LYS A 104 -16.73 -1.31 -16.86
N ALA A 105 -15.62 -1.24 -17.58
CA ALA A 105 -14.34 -1.78 -17.13
C ALA A 105 -13.84 -1.08 -15.86
N SER A 106 -13.89 0.25 -15.82
CA SER A 106 -13.50 1.03 -14.63
C SER A 106 -14.37 0.72 -13.43
N LYS A 107 -15.70 0.67 -13.60
CA LYS A 107 -16.63 0.33 -12.52
C LYS A 107 -16.37 -1.09 -11.99
N HIS A 108 -16.10 -2.03 -12.88
CA HIS A 108 -15.75 -3.40 -12.51
C HIS A 108 -14.43 -3.44 -11.72
N ALA A 109 -13.41 -2.71 -12.16
CA ALA A 109 -12.13 -2.65 -11.46
C ALA A 109 -12.26 -2.09 -10.03
N VAL A 110 -13.02 -1.00 -9.86
CA VAL A 110 -13.33 -0.43 -8.53
C VAL A 110 -14.03 -1.46 -7.65
N LYS A 111 -15.05 -2.14 -8.19
CA LYS A 111 -15.75 -3.20 -7.46
C LYS A 111 -14.80 -4.32 -7.04
N CYS A 112 -13.92 -4.80 -7.93
CA CYS A 112 -12.94 -5.83 -7.58
C CYS A 112 -12.00 -5.40 -6.44
N MET A 113 -11.61 -4.12 -6.40
CA MET A 113 -10.80 -3.58 -5.30
C MET A 113 -11.59 -3.56 -4.00
N GLU A 114 -12.83 -3.07 -4.02
CA GLU A 114 -13.73 -3.04 -2.86
C GLU A 114 -13.99 -4.45 -2.31
N ASP A 115 -14.30 -5.40 -3.18
CA ASP A 115 -14.51 -6.81 -2.84
C ASP A 115 -13.25 -7.45 -2.24
N SER A 116 -12.06 -7.08 -2.73
CA SER A 116 -10.78 -7.56 -2.18
C SER A 116 -10.49 -6.99 -0.80
N ILE A 117 -10.78 -5.70 -0.59
CA ILE A 117 -10.61 -5.02 0.70
C ILE A 117 -11.58 -5.59 1.75
N SER A 118 -12.86 -5.76 1.39
CA SER A 118 -13.87 -6.31 2.29
C SER A 118 -13.54 -7.76 2.67
N TYR A 119 -13.15 -8.58 1.70
CA TYR A 119 -12.69 -9.95 1.95
C TYR A 119 -11.48 -10.00 2.90
N ALA A 120 -10.48 -9.15 2.67
CA ALA A 120 -9.30 -9.07 3.53
C ALA A 120 -9.67 -8.66 4.97
N LYS A 121 -10.58 -7.68 5.12
CA LYS A 121 -11.11 -7.25 6.42
C LYS A 121 -11.83 -8.38 7.13
N GLU A 122 -12.83 -8.99 6.50
CA GLU A 122 -13.59 -10.08 7.12
C GLU A 122 -12.70 -11.26 7.54
N LYS A 123 -11.72 -11.61 6.70
CA LYS A 123 -10.78 -12.68 7.01
C LYS A 123 -9.89 -12.30 8.19
N TRP A 124 -9.46 -11.04 8.27
CA TRP A 124 -8.67 -10.55 9.40
C TRP A 124 -9.48 -10.59 10.70
N ASP A 125 -10.70 -10.06 10.68
CA ASP A 125 -11.62 -10.02 11.83
C ASP A 125 -11.96 -11.44 12.33
N LYS A 126 -12.15 -12.41 11.42
CA LYS A 126 -12.42 -13.82 11.78
C LYS A 126 -11.21 -14.54 12.39
N LEU A 127 -9.99 -14.20 11.97
CA LEU A 127 -8.76 -14.87 12.40
C LEU A 127 -8.11 -14.22 13.62
N HIS A 128 -8.35 -12.94 13.86
CA HIS A 128 -7.73 -12.18 14.94
C HIS A 128 -8.78 -11.88 16.01
N ALA A 129 -8.79 -12.68 17.07
CA ALA A 129 -9.49 -12.31 18.29
C ALA A 129 -8.65 -11.26 19.04
N THR A 130 -9.28 -10.15 19.40
CA THR A 130 -8.68 -9.15 20.29
C THR A 130 -8.56 -9.75 21.70
N PRO A 131 -7.38 -9.74 22.32
CA PRO A 131 -7.25 -10.24 23.69
C PRO A 131 -7.94 -9.29 24.69
N ASP A 132 -8.79 -9.83 25.58
CA ASP A 132 -9.38 -9.08 26.70
C ASP A 132 -8.31 -8.88 27.78
N LEU A 133 -7.58 -7.77 27.72
CA LEU A 133 -6.52 -7.43 28.66
C LEU A 133 -7.05 -6.46 29.71
N LYS A 134 -6.81 -6.74 30.99
CA LYS A 134 -7.24 -5.87 32.10
C LYS A 134 -6.06 -5.30 32.86
N VAL A 135 -6.27 -4.12 33.43
CA VAL A 135 -5.30 -3.50 34.33
C VAL A 135 -5.11 -4.41 35.53
N GLY A 136 -3.85 -4.75 35.82
CA GLY A 136 -3.48 -5.72 36.86
C GLY A 136 -3.09 -7.10 36.33
N ASP A 137 -3.40 -7.45 35.08
CA ASP A 137 -3.02 -8.74 34.50
C ASP A 137 -1.50 -8.84 34.30
N LEU A 138 -0.97 -10.06 34.45
CA LEU A 138 0.41 -10.39 34.17
C LEU A 138 0.58 -10.84 32.72
N VAL A 139 1.35 -10.10 31.94
CA VAL A 139 1.58 -10.37 30.52
C VAL A 139 3.05 -10.55 30.21
N LEU A 140 3.30 -11.33 29.16
CA LEU A 140 4.63 -11.54 28.58
C LEU A 140 4.77 -10.67 27.33
N VAL A 141 5.84 -9.88 27.26
CA VAL A 141 6.10 -9.00 26.12
C VAL A 141 7.06 -9.69 25.15
N SER A 142 6.67 -9.74 23.87
CA SER A 142 7.50 -10.34 22.83
C SER A 142 8.80 -9.56 22.66
N THR A 143 9.92 -10.28 22.64
CA THR A 143 11.25 -9.66 22.50
C THR A 143 11.64 -9.45 21.03
N THR A 144 10.80 -9.77 20.07
CA THR A 144 11.10 -9.71 18.62
C THR A 144 11.66 -8.36 18.19
N ASN A 145 11.08 -7.27 18.69
CA ASN A 145 11.48 -5.88 18.38
C ASN A 145 12.45 -5.27 19.40
N PHE A 146 12.95 -6.05 20.37
CA PHE A 146 13.88 -5.54 21.39
C PHE A 146 15.31 -5.55 20.87
N ASN A 147 15.80 -4.39 20.44
CA ASN A 147 17.16 -4.21 19.93
C ASN A 147 18.22 -4.10 21.03
N ASN A 148 17.81 -3.86 22.27
CA ASN A 148 18.72 -3.61 23.40
C ASN A 148 19.19 -4.89 24.11
N ILE A 149 18.66 -6.06 23.73
CA ILE A 149 19.07 -7.34 24.31
C ILE A 149 20.31 -7.84 23.55
N LYS A 150 21.49 -7.67 24.15
CA LYS A 150 22.79 -8.16 23.64
C LYS A 150 22.93 -9.68 23.81
N VAL A 151 22.01 -10.44 23.24
CA VAL A 151 22.04 -11.91 23.23
C VAL A 151 21.92 -12.37 21.78
N CYS A 152 22.65 -13.42 21.39
CA CYS A 152 22.54 -13.95 20.04
C CYS A 152 21.10 -14.43 19.78
N LYS A 153 20.63 -14.34 18.53
CA LYS A 153 19.23 -14.61 18.16
C LYS A 153 18.71 -15.97 18.64
N ASN A 154 19.60 -16.97 18.76
CA ASN A 154 19.25 -18.33 19.17
C ASN A 154 19.21 -18.54 20.70
N LEU A 155 19.87 -17.67 21.48
CA LEU A 155 19.83 -17.71 22.95
C LEU A 155 18.89 -16.65 23.54
N LYS A 156 18.26 -15.83 22.70
CA LYS A 156 17.31 -14.81 23.12
C LYS A 156 15.95 -15.47 23.38
N TYR A 157 15.44 -15.33 24.60
CA TYR A 157 14.07 -15.74 24.93
C TYR A 157 13.07 -14.98 24.06
N SER A 158 12.09 -15.68 23.50
CA SER A 158 11.05 -15.09 22.63
C SER A 158 10.16 -14.09 23.34
N PHE A 159 10.07 -14.19 24.67
CA PHE A 159 9.25 -13.35 25.54
C PHE A 159 10.05 -12.93 26.78
N SER A 160 9.67 -11.79 27.34
CA SER A 160 10.20 -11.24 28.59
C SER A 160 9.06 -10.91 29.56
N GLY A 161 9.32 -11.00 30.86
CA GLY A 161 8.31 -10.80 31.90
C GLY A 161 8.10 -12.05 32.75
N PRO A 162 7.14 -12.03 33.69
CA PRO A 162 5.85 -11.32 33.56
C PRO A 162 5.87 -9.84 34.01
N PHE A 163 5.10 -9.01 33.32
CA PHE A 163 4.89 -7.60 33.64
C PHE A 163 3.41 -7.33 33.94
N VAL A 164 3.14 -6.39 34.86
CA VAL A 164 1.77 -6.00 35.20
C VAL A 164 1.28 -4.89 34.28
N ILE A 165 0.08 -5.03 33.73
CA ILE A 165 -0.59 -3.96 32.98
C ILE A 165 -0.97 -2.83 33.95
N LYS A 166 -0.44 -1.62 33.72
CA LYS A 166 -0.76 -0.43 34.54
C LYS A 166 -1.91 0.40 33.99
N ALA A 167 -2.04 0.49 32.68
CA ALA A 167 -3.05 1.28 31.98
C ALA A 167 -3.33 0.66 30.61
N LEU A 168 -4.47 1.01 30.00
CA LEU A 168 -4.82 0.63 28.64
C LEU A 168 -4.97 1.92 27.83
N HIS A 169 -4.29 2.01 26.68
CA HIS A 169 -4.29 3.18 25.79
C HIS A 169 -5.10 2.95 24.50
N GLY A 170 -5.69 1.76 24.34
CA GLY A 170 -6.59 1.38 23.26
C GLY A 170 -6.89 -0.12 23.31
N GLU A 171 -7.77 -0.63 22.43
CA GLU A 171 -8.16 -2.05 22.42
C GLU A 171 -6.96 -3.01 22.25
N ASN A 172 -5.91 -2.58 21.53
CA ASN A 172 -4.69 -3.36 21.29
C ASN A 172 -3.42 -2.68 21.86
N ALA A 173 -3.58 -1.65 22.69
CA ALA A 173 -2.47 -0.87 23.21
C ALA A 173 -2.46 -0.90 24.75
N VAL A 174 -1.43 -1.55 25.28
CA VAL A 174 -1.10 -1.69 26.71
C VAL A 174 0.08 -0.80 27.05
#